data_AF-A0A815AQK5-F1
#
_entry.id   AF-A0A815AQK5-F1
#
_cell.length_a   1.000
_cell.length_b   1.000
_cell.length_c   1.000
_cell.angle_alpha   90.00
_cell.angle_beta   90.00
_cell.angle_gamma   90.00
#
_symmetry.space_group_name_H-M   'P 1'
#
loop_
_entity.id
_entity.type
_entity.pdbx_description
1 polymer ?
#
loop_
_entity_poly.entity_id
_entity_poly.type
_entity_poly.pdbx_seq_one_letter_code
_entity_poly.pdbx_strand_id
1 'polypeptide(L)'
;MGPYRVLVFVFLAALLELTVGTHFRGGIITWRALNTTPSGTHAQILIHQRYSWRRSYWSSMCTTTTITNQQIIGSPTGTLDCNVGSCGSFTSLSADVICTDYSTLIDCSSGEVYDTLTLPLSSTFVVGFYGGNWLALAIGGNSYWQVTGKIDLTVRPDGLINTSPVTTTLPVIYRTVGVQHIHIIPMSDADSTDTLRCRWSTDNTPTSNTNGYDECASVCDPSLPPGYTLFPDNCTLVFTISSVGGYYAVALQIEDFYASTSTTPMSSVPIQFMFYGIAAPSGCSTAPSIIGVRPNLGVNGMLMNRPSRNGTYVYFNDVTLNNTVVLKYDCGWSPNVIYSGSTMVIYAPFAWVPGHNYFVTFDSG
;
A
#
# COMPACT_ATOMS: atom_id res chain seq x y z
N MET A 1 6.98 -54.16 20.27
CA MET A 1 7.23 -52.70 20.17
C MET A 1 6.55 -52.04 21.35
N GLY A 2 7.31 -51.45 22.27
CA GLY A 2 6.80 -51.01 23.58
C GLY A 2 5.93 -49.75 23.52
N PRO A 3 5.05 -49.54 24.53
CA PRO A 3 4.07 -48.44 24.58
C PRO A 3 4.70 -47.03 24.51
N TYR A 4 5.99 -46.92 24.82
CA TYR A 4 6.75 -45.67 24.75
C TYR A 4 6.97 -45.15 23.32
N ARG A 5 6.98 -46.00 22.29
CA ARG A 5 7.15 -45.55 20.89
C ARG A 5 5.90 -44.92 20.30
N VAL A 6 4.72 -45.31 20.79
CA VAL A 6 3.44 -44.72 20.37
C VAL A 6 3.24 -43.36 21.03
N LEU A 7 3.62 -43.22 22.31
CA LEU A 7 3.54 -41.93 23.02
C LEU A 7 4.42 -40.85 22.39
N VAL A 8 5.65 -41.18 21.95
CA VAL A 8 6.54 -40.19 21.32
C VAL A 8 5.99 -39.69 19.98
N PHE A 9 5.36 -40.55 19.19
CA PHE A 9 4.71 -40.14 17.93
C PHE A 9 3.46 -39.28 18.15
N VAL A 10 2.66 -39.57 19.17
CA VAL A 10 1.48 -38.76 19.52
C VAL A 10 1.90 -37.40 20.10
N PHE A 11 2.99 -37.34 20.87
CA PHE A 11 3.52 -36.08 21.40
C PHE A 11 4.18 -35.21 20.31
N LEU A 12 4.88 -35.80 19.33
CA LEU A 12 5.39 -35.07 18.17
C LEU A 12 4.28 -34.59 17.22
N ALA A 13 3.20 -35.35 17.06
CA ALA A 13 2.04 -34.93 16.26
C ALA A 13 1.20 -33.85 16.97
N ALA A 14 1.16 -33.83 18.30
CA ALA A 14 0.52 -32.79 19.10
C ALA A 14 1.35 -31.51 19.23
N LEU A 15 2.67 -31.57 18.97
CA LEU A 15 3.57 -30.41 18.89
C LEU A 15 3.60 -29.74 17.51
N LEU A 16 2.90 -30.30 16.51
CA LEU A 16 2.51 -29.59 15.29
C LEU A 16 1.25 -28.75 15.58
N GLU A 17 1.39 -27.79 16.49
CA GLU A 17 0.51 -26.62 16.40
C GLU A 17 0.87 -25.92 15.09
N LEU A 18 0.09 -26.22 14.05
CA LEU A 18 -0.01 -25.36 12.88
C LEU A 18 -0.29 -23.97 13.45
N THR A 19 0.70 -23.09 13.41
CA THR A 19 0.48 -21.65 13.59
C THR A 19 -0.39 -21.26 12.40
N VAL A 20 -1.70 -21.38 12.55
CA VAL A 20 -2.64 -20.98 11.50
C VAL A 20 -2.64 -19.48 11.56
N GLY A 21 -2.06 -18.85 10.54
CA GLY A 21 -2.07 -17.41 10.46
C GLY A 21 -3.51 -16.88 10.57
N THR A 22 -3.76 -15.99 11.53
CA THR A 22 -5.13 -15.71 11.98
C THR A 22 -5.75 -14.48 11.35
N HIS A 23 -5.00 -13.39 11.07
CA HIS A 23 -5.70 -12.11 10.83
C HIS A 23 -5.00 -10.99 10.03
N PHE A 24 -3.68 -10.81 9.99
CA PHE A 24 -3.11 -9.66 9.26
C PHE A 24 -3.16 -9.87 7.74
N ARG A 25 -3.50 -8.81 6.99
CA ARG A 25 -3.62 -8.85 5.52
C ARG A 25 -2.67 -7.91 4.79
N GLY A 26 -1.99 -7.02 5.50
CA GLY A 26 -1.09 -6.05 4.91
C GLY A 26 -1.32 -4.64 5.41
N GLY A 27 -0.44 -3.76 4.98
CA GLY A 27 -0.36 -2.41 5.50
C GLY A 27 0.59 -1.53 4.72
N ILE A 28 0.47 -0.22 4.96
CA ILE A 28 1.33 0.81 4.44
C ILE A 28 1.48 1.94 5.46
N ILE A 29 2.70 2.49 5.52
CA ILE A 29 3.01 3.69 6.30
C ILE A 29 3.70 4.68 5.37
N THR A 30 3.12 5.87 5.24
CA THR A 30 3.67 6.98 4.45
C THR A 30 3.79 8.23 5.33
N TRP A 31 4.62 9.19 4.92
CA TRP A 31 4.72 10.47 5.61
C TRP A 31 4.93 11.61 4.62
N ARG A 32 4.54 12.82 5.03
CA ARG A 32 4.86 14.04 4.27
C ARG A 32 5.12 15.21 5.19
N ALA A 33 5.97 16.13 4.76
CA ALA A 33 6.07 17.43 5.41
C ALA A 33 4.76 18.21 5.21
N LEU A 34 4.23 18.81 6.28
CA LEU A 34 3.09 19.74 6.16
C LEU A 34 3.51 21.09 5.56
N ASN A 35 4.77 21.44 5.74
CA ASN A 35 5.44 22.54 5.05
C ASN A 35 6.81 22.05 4.58
N THR A 36 7.03 22.04 3.27
CA THR A 36 8.28 21.57 2.67
C THR A 36 9.40 22.61 2.76
N THR A 37 9.11 23.88 3.05
CA THR A 37 10.14 24.88 3.30
C THR A 37 10.55 24.84 4.77
N PRO A 38 11.81 24.47 5.10
CA PRO A 38 12.27 24.43 6.48
C PRO A 38 12.12 25.80 7.14
N SER A 39 11.53 25.84 8.34
CA SER A 39 11.52 27.04 9.18
C SER A 39 11.84 26.66 10.62
N GLY A 40 12.89 27.28 11.18
CA GLY A 40 13.39 26.93 12.51
C GLY A 40 14.16 25.60 12.55
N THR A 41 14.04 24.87 13.65
CA THR A 41 14.83 23.64 13.93
C THR A 41 14.01 22.35 13.84
N HIS A 42 12.71 22.43 13.55
CA HIS A 42 11.79 21.30 13.53
C HIS A 42 10.90 21.34 12.28
N ALA A 43 10.48 20.17 11.82
CA ALA A 43 9.47 20.00 10.78
C ALA A 43 8.19 19.44 11.41
N GLN A 44 7.04 19.91 10.92
CA GLN A 44 5.77 19.21 11.13
C GLN A 44 5.55 18.24 9.99
N ILE A 45 5.29 16.99 10.33
CA ILE A 45 4.99 15.94 9.36
C ILE A 45 3.62 15.33 9.64
N LEU A 46 2.96 14.87 8.58
CA LEU A 46 1.77 14.05 8.65
C LEU A 46 2.17 12.61 8.33
N ILE A 47 2.01 11.72 9.30
CA ILE A 47 2.15 10.28 9.14
C ILE A 47 0.77 9.71 8.80
N HIS A 48 0.72 8.86 7.78
CA HIS A 48 -0.47 8.15 7.36
C HIS A 48 -0.22 6.65 7.46
N GLN A 49 -1.10 5.97 8.20
CA GLN A 49 -1.08 4.53 8.37
C GLN A 49 -2.35 3.96 7.77
N ARG A 50 -2.24 2.89 6.96
CA ARG A 50 -3.38 2.11 6.49
C ARG A 50 -3.08 0.64 6.67
N TYR A 51 -4.00 -0.07 7.30
CA TYR A 51 -3.85 -1.48 7.63
C TYR A 51 -5.10 -2.26 7.28
N SER A 52 -4.95 -3.57 7.13
CA SER A 52 -6.06 -4.47 6.81
C SER A 52 -5.96 -5.78 7.57
N TRP A 53 -7.11 -6.24 8.05
CA TRP A 53 -7.22 -7.44 8.87
C TRP A 53 -8.37 -8.33 8.41
N ARG A 54 -8.35 -9.55 8.91
CA ARG A 54 -9.48 -10.46 8.88
C ARG A 54 -10.61 -9.87 9.71
N ARG A 55 -11.75 -9.64 9.07
CA ARG A 55 -12.90 -8.95 9.68
C ARG A 55 -13.48 -9.72 10.85
N SER A 56 -13.63 -11.04 10.70
CA SER A 56 -14.22 -11.92 11.72
C SER A 56 -13.33 -12.17 12.93
N TYR A 57 -12.08 -11.70 12.91
CA TYR A 57 -11.13 -11.95 14.00
C TYR A 57 -11.38 -11.06 15.21
N TRP A 58 -11.70 -9.79 14.99
CA TRP A 58 -11.92 -8.82 16.06
C TRP A 58 -13.41 -8.60 16.33
N SER A 59 -13.76 -8.34 17.59
CA SER A 59 -15.11 -7.89 17.97
C SER A 59 -15.41 -6.50 17.42
N SER A 60 -14.39 -5.63 17.32
CA SER A 60 -14.42 -4.32 16.65
C SER A 60 -14.24 -4.46 15.13
N MET A 61 -15.10 -5.26 14.50
CA MET A 61 -15.09 -5.47 13.06
C MET A 61 -15.67 -4.27 12.31
N CYS A 62 -15.24 -4.05 11.08
CA CYS A 62 -15.83 -3.01 10.29
C CYS A 62 -17.22 -3.38 9.72
N THR A 63 -18.13 -2.41 9.76
CA THR A 63 -19.50 -2.42 9.27
C THR A 63 -19.84 -1.06 8.64
N THR A 64 -21.00 -0.96 7.98
CA THR A 64 -21.51 0.35 7.54
C THR A 64 -21.58 1.36 8.68
N THR A 65 -22.05 0.93 9.86
CA THR A 65 -22.17 1.80 11.05
C THR A 65 -20.82 2.30 11.53
N THR A 66 -19.78 1.45 11.55
CA THR A 66 -18.45 1.88 11.97
C THR A 66 -17.85 2.89 10.99
N ILE A 67 -18.06 2.72 9.68
CA ILE A 67 -17.61 3.70 8.68
C ILE A 67 -18.33 5.04 8.86
N THR A 68 -19.66 5.03 8.96
CA THR A 68 -20.46 6.25 9.10
C THR A 68 -20.10 7.04 10.35
N ASN A 69 -19.82 6.33 11.45
CA ASN A 69 -19.48 6.95 12.73
C ASN A 69 -17.97 7.17 12.92
N GLN A 70 -17.15 6.91 11.88
CA GLN A 70 -15.68 7.02 11.93
C GLN A 70 -15.08 6.27 13.15
N GLN A 71 -15.61 5.08 13.41
CA GLN A 71 -15.17 4.27 14.54
C GLN A 71 -13.88 3.54 14.24
N ILE A 72 -13.09 3.39 15.30
CA ILE A 72 -11.83 2.67 15.30
C ILE A 72 -12.09 1.16 15.12
N ILE A 73 -11.23 0.52 14.34
CA ILE A 73 -11.13 -0.93 14.19
C ILE A 73 -9.70 -1.40 14.49
N GLY A 74 -9.56 -2.70 14.75
CA GLY A 74 -8.27 -3.30 15.14
C GLY A 74 -7.88 -3.04 16.60
N SER A 75 -8.69 -2.32 17.40
CA SER A 75 -8.30 -1.94 18.75
C SER A 75 -8.37 -3.08 19.79
N PRO A 76 -7.37 -3.24 20.68
CA PRO A 76 -6.05 -2.58 20.64
C PRO A 76 -5.09 -3.32 19.71
N THR A 77 -4.57 -2.64 18.67
CA THR A 77 -3.64 -3.23 17.69
C THR A 77 -2.17 -3.03 18.05
N GLY A 78 -1.86 -2.05 18.90
CA GLY A 78 -0.49 -1.70 19.29
C GLY A 78 -0.12 -0.29 18.83
N THR A 79 1.19 -0.06 18.65
CA THR A 79 1.75 1.25 18.34
C THR A 79 2.68 1.20 17.13
N LEU A 80 2.71 2.29 16.37
CA LEU A 80 3.79 2.62 15.46
C LEU A 80 4.93 3.25 16.27
N ASP A 81 6.07 2.57 16.29
CA ASP A 81 7.21 2.94 17.11
C ASP A 81 8.44 3.28 16.25
N CYS A 82 9.32 4.13 16.77
CA CYS A 82 10.64 4.34 16.19
C CYS A 82 11.62 3.29 16.71
N ASN A 83 12.30 2.62 15.80
CA ASN A 83 13.22 1.53 16.10
C ASN A 83 14.69 1.93 15.93
N VAL A 84 15.00 2.77 14.93
CA VAL A 84 16.37 3.21 14.62
C VAL A 84 16.38 4.70 14.28
N GLY A 85 17.46 5.39 14.63
CA GLY A 85 17.66 6.82 14.36
C GLY A 85 17.37 7.69 15.58
N SER A 86 16.81 8.88 15.37
CA SER A 86 16.58 9.89 16.42
C SER A 86 15.36 9.59 17.30
N CYS A 87 15.14 8.33 17.68
CA CYS A 87 13.90 7.86 18.32
C CYS A 87 13.56 8.54 19.64
N GLY A 88 14.52 9.15 20.34
CA GLY A 88 14.24 9.94 21.55
C GLY A 88 13.33 11.17 21.32
N SER A 89 13.17 11.60 20.06
CA SER A 89 12.24 12.67 19.68
C SER A 89 10.94 12.16 19.04
N PHE A 90 10.80 10.84 18.86
CA PHE A 90 9.62 10.24 18.25
C PHE A 90 8.65 9.77 19.32
N THR A 91 7.45 10.33 19.34
CA THR A 91 6.37 9.84 20.19
C THR A 91 5.63 8.71 19.48
N SER A 92 5.54 7.54 20.11
CA SER A 92 4.77 6.41 19.60
C SER A 92 3.35 6.82 19.24
N LEU A 93 2.88 6.36 18.07
CA LEU A 93 1.54 6.63 17.57
C LEU A 93 0.69 5.38 17.71
N SER A 94 -0.62 5.54 17.89
CA SER A 94 -1.53 4.40 17.87
C SER A 94 -1.53 3.76 16.48
N ALA A 95 -1.52 2.42 16.42
CA ALA A 95 -1.74 1.69 15.17
C ALA A 95 -3.23 1.41 14.90
N ASP A 96 -4.10 1.80 15.84
CA ASP A 96 -5.54 1.70 15.69
C ASP A 96 -6.03 2.66 14.58
N VAL A 97 -6.86 2.17 13.66
CA VAL A 97 -7.29 2.92 12.48
C VAL A 97 -8.79 3.16 12.44
N ILE A 98 -9.21 4.24 11.77
CA ILE A 98 -10.63 4.51 11.48
C ILE A 98 -11.06 3.61 10.32
N CYS A 99 -12.19 2.89 10.46
CA CYS A 99 -12.61 2.05 9.35
C CYS A 99 -13.02 2.87 8.12
N THR A 100 -12.45 2.48 6.98
CA THR A 100 -12.81 3.01 5.66
C THR A 100 -13.59 2.01 4.83
N ASP A 101 -13.24 0.73 4.88
CA ASP A 101 -13.77 -0.28 3.98
C ASP A 101 -13.88 -1.67 4.64
N TYR A 102 -14.84 -2.48 4.19
CA TYR A 102 -14.92 -3.88 4.57
C TYR A 102 -15.58 -4.75 3.50
N SER A 103 -15.37 -6.06 3.63
CA SER A 103 -16.12 -7.06 2.86
C SER A 103 -16.42 -8.27 3.74
N THR A 104 -17.69 -8.65 3.79
CA THR A 104 -18.14 -9.89 4.42
C THR A 104 -17.79 -11.12 3.59
N LEU A 105 -17.80 -10.99 2.26
CA LEU A 105 -17.53 -12.08 1.34
C LEU A 105 -16.09 -12.60 1.46
N ILE A 106 -15.14 -11.67 1.57
CA ILE A 106 -13.71 -12.01 1.66
C ILE A 106 -13.16 -11.86 3.08
N ASP A 107 -14.05 -11.63 4.05
CA ASP A 107 -13.74 -11.52 5.47
C ASP A 107 -12.62 -10.51 5.77
N CYS A 108 -12.76 -9.28 5.24
CA CYS A 108 -11.73 -8.24 5.30
C CYS A 108 -12.28 -6.94 5.91
N SER A 109 -11.46 -6.26 6.72
CA SER A 109 -11.69 -4.90 7.21
C SER A 109 -10.42 -4.09 7.00
N SER A 110 -10.57 -2.85 6.54
CA SER A 110 -9.48 -1.93 6.27
C SER A 110 -9.80 -0.59 6.90
N GLY A 111 -8.77 0.10 7.34
CA GLY A 111 -8.92 1.46 7.84
C GLY A 111 -7.62 2.23 7.74
N GLU A 112 -7.73 3.52 7.98
CA GLU A 112 -6.59 4.44 7.96
C GLU A 112 -6.66 5.45 9.10
N VAL A 113 -5.51 6.02 9.42
CA VAL A 113 -5.36 7.10 10.40
C VAL A 113 -4.25 8.04 9.96
N TYR A 114 -4.40 9.31 10.33
CA TYR A 114 -3.45 10.36 10.05
C TYR A 114 -3.07 11.05 11.36
N ASP A 115 -1.77 11.11 11.64
CA ASP A 115 -1.23 11.70 12.86
C ASP A 115 -0.19 12.74 12.51
N THR A 116 -0.17 13.85 13.25
CA THR A 116 0.82 14.91 13.06
C THR A 116 1.89 14.81 14.15
N LEU A 117 3.16 14.82 13.74
CA LEU A 117 4.30 14.92 14.64
C LEU A 117 5.15 16.16 14.32
N THR A 118 5.78 16.72 15.35
CA THR A 118 6.81 17.75 15.21
C THR A 118 8.15 17.13 15.57
N LEU A 119 9.03 16.98 14.58
CA LEU A 119 10.31 16.27 14.72
C LEU A 119 11.48 17.20 14.36
N PRO A 120 12.67 17.03 14.98
CA PRO A 120 13.84 17.83 14.64
C PRO A 120 14.22 17.72 13.17
N LEU A 121 14.62 18.83 12.54
CA LEU A 121 15.24 18.79 11.21
C LEU A 121 16.58 18.07 11.24
N SER A 122 17.06 17.64 10.07
CA SER A 122 18.33 16.91 9.92
C SER A 122 18.40 15.62 10.73
N SER A 123 17.27 14.94 10.88
CA SER A 123 17.16 13.70 11.62
C SER A 123 16.46 12.61 10.81
N THR A 124 16.79 11.36 11.10
CA THR A 124 16.24 10.19 10.45
C THR A 124 15.56 9.29 11.46
N PHE A 125 14.45 8.66 11.06
CA PHE A 125 13.69 7.74 11.90
C PHE A 125 13.29 6.54 11.06
N VAL A 126 13.57 5.35 11.58
CA VAL A 126 13.05 4.10 11.03
C VAL A 126 11.90 3.70 11.93
N VAL A 127 10.69 3.82 11.40
CA VAL A 127 9.44 3.62 12.13
C VAL A 127 8.80 2.33 11.66
N GLY A 128 8.24 1.56 12.59
CA GLY A 128 7.67 0.26 12.27
C GLY A 128 6.49 -0.09 13.16
N PHE A 129 5.51 -0.74 12.55
CA PHE A 129 4.44 -1.42 13.25
C PHE A 129 4.61 -2.92 13.00
N TYR A 130 4.61 -3.71 14.07
CA TYR A 130 4.83 -5.15 13.99
C TYR A 130 3.87 -5.89 14.90
N GLY A 131 3.66 -7.16 14.61
CA GLY A 131 2.81 -8.00 15.42
C GLY A 131 2.78 -9.43 14.95
N GLY A 132 1.94 -10.22 15.61
CA GLY A 132 1.81 -11.64 15.34
C GLY A 132 0.77 -11.97 14.28
N ASN A 133 1.04 -13.03 13.53
CA ASN A 133 0.11 -13.80 12.71
C ASN A 133 -0.43 -13.07 11.47
N TRP A 134 0.30 -13.26 10.35
CA TRP A 134 -0.28 -13.20 9.00
C TRP A 134 -1.56 -14.02 8.88
N LEU A 135 -2.33 -13.91 7.78
CA LEU A 135 -3.21 -15.02 7.40
C LEU A 135 -2.40 -16.26 7.02
N ALA A 136 -3.03 -17.44 7.06
CA ALA A 136 -2.39 -18.68 6.61
C ALA A 136 -1.93 -18.55 5.14
N LEU A 137 -0.60 -18.53 4.95
CA LEU A 137 0.06 -18.38 3.66
C LEU A 137 0.32 -19.76 3.02
N ALA A 138 0.30 -19.80 1.70
CA ALA A 138 0.61 -20.99 0.92
C ALA A 138 2.12 -21.29 0.85
N ILE A 139 2.94 -20.25 0.98
CA ILE A 139 4.41 -20.28 0.99
C ILE A 139 4.86 -19.32 2.10
N GLY A 140 6.00 -19.57 2.74
CA GLY A 140 6.48 -18.73 3.85
C GLY A 140 5.85 -19.06 5.20
N GLY A 141 6.09 -18.20 6.19
CA GLY A 141 5.69 -18.42 7.58
C GLY A 141 4.42 -17.68 7.99
N ASN A 142 3.51 -18.37 8.67
CA ASN A 142 2.28 -17.81 9.26
C ASN A 142 2.54 -17.00 10.55
N SER A 143 3.71 -16.38 10.64
CA SER A 143 4.27 -15.87 11.90
C SER A 143 4.18 -14.35 11.94
N TYR A 144 5.24 -13.68 12.38
CA TYR A 144 5.28 -12.23 12.56
C TYR A 144 5.24 -11.47 11.24
N TRP A 145 4.51 -10.36 11.25
CA TRP A 145 4.54 -9.33 10.23
C TRP A 145 5.19 -8.09 10.81
N GLN A 146 5.81 -7.30 9.95
CA GLN A 146 6.48 -6.07 10.32
C GLN A 146 6.43 -5.13 9.14
N VAL A 147 5.83 -3.95 9.32
CA VAL A 147 5.68 -2.90 8.31
C VAL A 147 6.58 -1.76 8.74
N THR A 148 7.77 -1.66 8.16
CA THR A 148 8.80 -0.69 8.57
C THR A 148 9.17 0.24 7.43
N GLY A 149 9.22 1.54 7.71
CA GLY A 149 9.63 2.57 6.77
C GLY A 149 10.63 3.56 7.34
N LYS A 150 11.09 4.47 6.49
CA LYS A 150 12.07 5.51 6.83
C LYS A 150 11.50 6.91 6.59
N ILE A 151 11.67 7.74 7.62
CA ILE A 151 11.49 9.18 7.62
C ILE A 151 12.88 9.82 7.62
N ASP A 152 13.12 10.76 6.71
CA ASP A 152 14.35 11.52 6.63
C ASP A 152 14.02 13.00 6.50
N LEU A 153 14.37 13.77 7.52
CA LEU A 153 14.13 15.20 7.60
C LEU A 153 15.40 16.01 7.31
N THR A 154 16.41 15.38 6.69
CA THR A 154 17.51 16.13 6.10
C THR A 154 16.99 16.98 4.94
N VAL A 155 17.47 18.23 4.88
CA VAL A 155 17.08 19.16 3.83
C VAL A 155 17.72 18.71 2.52
N ARG A 156 16.90 18.60 1.49
CA ARG A 156 17.28 18.20 0.14
C ARG A 156 18.20 19.24 -0.50
N PRO A 157 18.94 18.87 -1.57
CA PRO A 157 19.81 19.81 -2.27
C PRO A 157 19.11 21.06 -2.85
N ASP A 158 17.81 20.99 -3.10
CA ASP A 158 16.98 22.13 -3.54
C ASP A 158 16.50 23.03 -2.39
N GLY A 159 16.85 22.71 -1.14
CA GLY A 159 16.47 23.47 0.05
C GLY A 159 15.12 23.07 0.65
N LEU A 160 14.44 22.03 0.13
CA LEU A 160 13.15 21.56 0.62
C LEU A 160 13.29 20.33 1.52
N ILE A 161 12.26 20.07 2.31
CA ILE A 161 12.07 18.81 3.03
C ILE A 161 11.37 17.83 2.10
N ASN A 162 11.80 16.58 2.13
CA ASN A 162 11.20 15.51 1.35
C ASN A 162 9.77 15.18 1.75
N THR A 163 9.01 14.64 0.80
CA THR A 163 7.75 13.93 1.02
C THR A 163 7.93 12.49 0.59
N SER A 164 7.43 11.52 1.35
CA SER A 164 7.54 10.12 0.92
C SER A 164 6.59 9.82 -0.23
N PRO A 165 6.90 8.81 -1.08
CA PRO A 165 6.00 8.34 -2.09
C PRO A 165 4.68 7.85 -1.50
N VAL A 166 3.65 7.90 -2.32
CA VAL A 166 2.35 7.32 -2.02
C VAL A 166 2.02 6.23 -3.03
N THR A 167 1.30 5.23 -2.54
CA THR A 167 0.80 4.12 -3.34
C THR A 167 -0.57 3.70 -2.81
N THR A 168 -1.31 2.99 -3.63
CA THR A 168 -2.57 2.37 -3.23
C THR A 168 -2.61 0.94 -3.76
N THR A 169 -2.99 0.01 -2.89
CA THR A 169 -3.18 -1.38 -3.27
C THR A 169 -4.36 -1.97 -2.50
N LEU A 170 -4.98 -2.99 -3.08
CA LEU A 170 -5.94 -3.80 -2.34
C LEU A 170 -5.18 -4.72 -1.39
N PRO A 171 -5.68 -4.93 -0.15
CA PRO A 171 -5.02 -5.84 0.79
C PRO A 171 -5.00 -7.29 0.28
N VAL A 172 -5.98 -7.67 -0.55
CA VAL A 172 -6.04 -8.99 -1.21
C VAL A 172 -6.40 -8.84 -2.67
N ILE A 173 -5.60 -9.46 -3.53
CA ILE A 173 -5.74 -9.42 -4.97
C ILE A 173 -5.93 -10.83 -5.53
N TYR A 174 -7.04 -11.07 -6.21
CA TYR A 174 -7.40 -12.39 -6.72
C TYR A 174 -6.70 -12.67 -8.05
N ARG A 175 -6.09 -13.85 -8.17
CA ARG A 175 -5.30 -14.26 -9.34
C ARG A 175 -5.55 -15.73 -9.68
N THR A 176 -5.78 -16.01 -10.96
CA THR A 176 -5.98 -17.38 -11.44
C THR A 176 -4.69 -18.18 -11.31
N VAL A 177 -4.80 -19.41 -10.82
CA VAL A 177 -3.64 -20.29 -10.66
C VAL A 177 -3.12 -20.80 -12.00
N GLY A 178 -1.83 -21.13 -12.07
CA GLY A 178 -1.21 -21.78 -13.24
C GLY A 178 -0.99 -20.90 -14.46
N VAL A 179 -1.20 -19.58 -14.35
CA VAL A 179 -0.89 -18.61 -15.41
C VAL A 179 0.00 -17.49 -14.89
N GLN A 180 0.85 -16.94 -15.77
CA GLN A 180 1.70 -15.81 -15.43
C GLN A 180 0.86 -14.53 -15.37
N HIS A 181 1.10 -13.74 -14.32
CA HIS A 181 0.47 -12.46 -14.06
C HIS A 181 1.48 -11.34 -14.09
N ILE A 182 1.01 -10.16 -14.48
CA ILE A 182 1.73 -8.90 -14.37
C ILE A 182 0.92 -8.02 -13.43
N HIS A 183 1.53 -7.61 -12.32
CA HIS A 183 0.95 -6.69 -11.37
C HIS A 183 1.83 -5.47 -11.19
N ILE A 184 1.28 -4.30 -11.46
CA ILE A 184 1.95 -3.03 -11.30
C ILE A 184 1.49 -2.43 -9.98
N ILE A 185 2.44 -2.10 -9.11
CA ILE A 185 2.18 -1.32 -7.91
C ILE A 185 2.25 0.14 -8.32
N PRO A 186 1.12 0.89 -8.26
CA PRO A 186 1.13 2.29 -8.64
C PRO A 186 1.95 3.09 -7.63
N MET A 187 2.82 3.98 -8.09
CA MET A 187 3.59 4.86 -7.21
C MET A 187 3.48 6.29 -7.72
N SER A 188 3.41 7.23 -6.80
CA SER A 188 3.46 8.65 -7.11
C SER A 188 4.22 9.34 -6.01
N ASP A 189 4.84 10.45 -6.34
CA ASP A 189 5.52 11.28 -5.37
C ASP A 189 5.22 12.75 -5.64
N ALA A 190 5.16 13.55 -4.57
CA ALA A 190 4.80 14.96 -4.67
C ALA A 190 5.99 15.83 -5.12
N ASP A 191 7.21 15.33 -4.93
CA ASP A 191 8.44 15.99 -5.28
C ASP A 191 8.80 15.70 -6.74
N SER A 192 8.51 16.67 -7.61
CA SER A 192 8.56 16.54 -9.08
C SER A 192 9.90 16.11 -9.70
N THR A 193 10.99 16.10 -8.93
CA THR A 193 12.34 15.72 -9.36
C THR A 193 12.69 14.27 -9.03
N ASP A 194 11.90 13.62 -8.19
CA ASP A 194 12.31 12.38 -7.56
C ASP A 194 12.14 11.18 -8.51
N THR A 195 13.12 10.29 -8.46
CA THR A 195 13.07 9.00 -9.14
C THR A 195 12.55 7.96 -8.17
N LEU A 196 11.45 7.30 -8.52
CA LEU A 196 10.87 6.24 -7.71
C LEU A 196 11.37 4.86 -8.14
N ARG A 197 11.71 4.04 -7.16
CA ARG A 197 12.05 2.62 -7.36
C ARG A 197 11.42 1.81 -6.25
N CYS A 198 11.29 0.50 -6.47
CA CYS A 198 11.03 -0.41 -5.38
C CYS A 198 11.95 -1.61 -5.38
N ARG A 199 11.99 -2.24 -4.22
CA ARG A 199 12.71 -3.48 -3.97
C ARG A 199 11.90 -4.36 -3.04
N TRP A 200 12.30 -5.61 -2.95
CA TRP A 200 11.85 -6.48 -1.87
C TRP A 200 12.25 -5.88 -0.52
N SER A 201 11.33 -5.96 0.44
CA SER A 201 11.66 -5.73 1.84
C SER A 201 12.66 -6.78 2.31
N THR A 202 13.53 -6.41 3.25
CA THR A 202 14.63 -7.26 3.74
C THR A 202 14.65 -7.35 5.26
N ASP A 203 15.25 -8.41 5.80
CA ASP A 203 15.43 -8.59 7.24
C ASP A 203 16.69 -7.86 7.77
N ASN A 204 17.09 -8.15 9.01
CA ASN A 204 18.25 -7.55 9.68
C ASN A 204 19.63 -8.03 9.17
N THR A 205 19.73 -8.89 8.14
CA THR A 205 21.00 -9.45 7.65
C THR A 205 21.40 -8.86 6.30
N PRO A 206 22.47 -8.04 6.16
CA PRO A 206 22.57 -7.15 4.99
C PRO A 206 23.55 -7.59 3.90
N THR A 207 23.19 -7.20 2.67
CA THR A 207 23.98 -6.25 1.85
C THR A 207 23.16 -5.08 1.25
N SER A 208 21.82 -5.07 1.33
CA SER A 208 20.96 -4.09 0.62
C SER A 208 19.83 -3.44 1.44
N ASN A 209 19.76 -3.68 2.76
CA ASN A 209 18.73 -3.05 3.61
C ASN A 209 19.10 -1.58 3.89
N THR A 210 18.41 -0.63 3.26
CA THR A 210 18.67 0.81 3.41
C THR A 210 18.15 1.39 4.73
N ASN A 211 17.24 0.69 5.40
CA ASN A 211 16.67 1.09 6.69
C ASN A 211 17.49 0.55 7.87
N GLY A 212 18.34 -0.47 7.66
CA GLY A 212 19.17 -1.05 8.72
C GLY A 212 18.36 -1.69 9.85
N TYR A 213 17.12 -2.09 9.56
CA TYR A 213 16.17 -2.71 10.48
C TYR A 213 15.23 -3.64 9.70
N ASP A 214 14.65 -4.63 10.35
CA ASP A 214 13.75 -5.60 9.72
C ASP A 214 12.52 -4.92 9.11
N GLU A 215 12.23 -5.21 7.84
CA GLU A 215 11.20 -4.56 7.04
C GLU A 215 9.96 -5.42 6.79
N CYS A 216 9.99 -6.68 7.22
CA CYS A 216 9.08 -7.70 6.70
C CYS A 216 8.93 -8.94 7.59
N ALA A 217 9.77 -9.12 8.60
CA ALA A 217 9.78 -10.26 9.51
C ALA A 217 9.74 -11.59 8.73
N SER A 218 8.62 -12.33 8.79
CA SER A 218 8.53 -13.65 8.17
C SER A 218 8.24 -13.67 6.66
N VAL A 219 8.10 -12.49 6.01
CA VAL A 219 7.75 -12.38 4.58
C VAL A 219 8.78 -11.57 3.76
N CYS A 220 10.03 -11.52 4.22
CA CYS A 220 11.12 -10.83 3.53
C CYS A 220 11.51 -11.46 2.19
N ASP A 221 11.58 -12.80 2.17
CA ASP A 221 11.47 -13.51 0.92
C ASP A 221 9.99 -13.54 0.54
N PRO A 222 9.60 -13.04 -0.64
CA PRO A 222 8.21 -13.07 -1.02
C PRO A 222 7.69 -14.49 -0.97
N SER A 223 6.50 -14.64 -0.41
CA SER A 223 5.81 -15.92 -0.37
C SER A 223 5.23 -16.30 -1.74
N LEU A 224 5.91 -15.98 -2.84
CA LEU A 224 5.52 -16.32 -4.20
C LEU A 224 6.21 -17.62 -4.63
N PRO A 225 5.58 -18.42 -5.51
CA PRO A 225 6.25 -19.56 -6.13
C PRO A 225 7.52 -19.11 -6.90
N PRO A 226 8.56 -19.97 -6.98
CA PRO A 226 9.76 -19.66 -7.74
C PRO A 226 9.46 -19.24 -9.18
N GLY A 227 10.29 -18.33 -9.72
CA GLY A 227 10.11 -17.78 -11.06
C GLY A 227 9.34 -16.44 -11.10
N TYR A 228 9.30 -15.71 -9.98
CA TYR A 228 8.86 -14.32 -9.96
C TYR A 228 9.99 -13.36 -10.37
N THR A 229 9.63 -12.16 -10.82
CA THR A 229 10.57 -11.08 -11.15
C THR A 229 9.96 -9.74 -10.76
N LEU A 230 10.71 -8.92 -10.04
CA LEU A 230 10.36 -7.52 -9.76
C LEU A 230 11.21 -6.62 -10.65
N PHE A 231 10.56 -5.69 -11.35
CA PHE A 231 11.21 -4.62 -12.10
C PHE A 231 11.24 -3.35 -11.21
N PRO A 232 12.40 -2.96 -10.66
CA PRO A 232 12.49 -1.90 -9.65
C PRO A 232 11.99 -0.54 -10.12
N ASP A 233 12.32 -0.16 -11.36
CA ASP A 233 12.11 1.21 -11.86
C ASP A 233 10.64 1.57 -12.13
N ASN A 234 9.75 0.58 -12.18
CA ASN A 234 8.32 0.80 -12.41
C ASN A 234 7.41 -0.07 -11.53
N CYS A 235 8.00 -0.75 -10.55
CA CYS A 235 7.34 -1.65 -9.62
C CYS A 235 6.35 -2.61 -10.25
N THR A 236 6.82 -3.24 -11.32
CA THR A 236 6.11 -4.32 -11.98
C THR A 236 6.57 -5.65 -11.44
N LEU A 237 5.65 -6.41 -10.89
CA LEU A 237 5.84 -7.78 -10.43
C LEU A 237 5.28 -8.74 -11.47
N VAL A 238 6.12 -9.65 -11.95
CA VAL A 238 5.75 -10.77 -12.82
C VAL A 238 5.85 -12.06 -12.01
N PHE A 239 4.79 -12.86 -11.96
CA PHE A 239 4.72 -14.02 -11.07
C PHE A 239 3.64 -15.02 -11.53
N THR A 240 3.64 -16.22 -10.95
CA THR A 240 2.58 -17.23 -11.15
C THR A 240 2.11 -17.72 -9.78
N ILE A 241 0.81 -17.95 -9.60
CA ILE A 241 0.25 -18.53 -8.37
C ILE A 241 0.02 -20.03 -8.59
N SER A 242 0.39 -20.87 -7.62
CA SER A 242 0.42 -22.33 -7.79
C SER A 242 -0.75 -23.10 -7.19
N SER A 243 -1.44 -22.54 -6.18
CA SER A 243 -2.49 -23.24 -5.43
C SER A 243 -3.77 -22.43 -5.29
N VAL A 244 -4.91 -23.08 -5.55
CA VAL A 244 -6.25 -22.52 -5.35
C VAL A 244 -6.53 -22.45 -3.85
N GLY A 245 -7.06 -21.34 -3.37
CA GLY A 245 -7.33 -21.14 -1.95
C GLY A 245 -6.12 -20.68 -1.13
N GLY A 246 -4.93 -20.59 -1.76
CA GLY A 246 -3.72 -20.13 -1.10
C GLY A 246 -3.60 -18.60 -1.05
N TYR A 247 -3.08 -18.07 0.07
CA TYR A 247 -2.63 -16.68 0.19
C TYR A 247 -1.13 -16.56 -0.01
N TYR A 248 -0.69 -15.49 -0.68
CA TYR A 248 0.71 -15.22 -0.99
C TYR A 248 0.98 -13.74 -0.66
N ALA A 249 1.55 -13.49 0.51
CA ALA A 249 2.03 -12.18 0.93
C ALA A 249 3.22 -11.66 0.09
N VAL A 250 3.19 -10.36 -0.14
CA VAL A 250 4.20 -9.55 -0.82
C VAL A 250 4.56 -8.40 0.11
N ALA A 251 5.85 -8.21 0.35
CA ALA A 251 6.38 -7.08 1.11
C ALA A 251 7.42 -6.34 0.26
N LEU A 252 7.15 -5.07 -0.04
CA LEU A 252 8.03 -4.21 -0.82
C LEU A 252 8.34 -2.93 -0.07
N GLN A 253 9.46 -2.32 -0.42
CA GLN A 253 9.79 -0.93 -0.10
C GLN A 253 9.70 -0.11 -1.37
N ILE A 254 8.98 1.01 -1.30
CA ILE A 254 8.96 2.04 -2.33
C ILE A 254 9.84 3.17 -1.86
N GLU A 255 10.84 3.50 -2.66
CA GLU A 255 11.90 4.43 -2.30
C GLU A 255 11.93 5.57 -3.31
N ASP A 256 12.05 6.80 -2.80
CA ASP A 256 12.35 7.97 -3.60
C ASP A 256 13.85 8.26 -3.59
N PHE A 257 14.29 8.87 -4.67
CA PHE A 257 15.67 9.25 -4.85
C PHE A 257 15.71 10.63 -5.49
N TYR A 258 16.47 11.54 -4.90
CA TYR A 258 16.57 12.92 -5.40
C TYR A 258 16.95 13.00 -6.88
N ALA A 259 17.77 12.04 -7.35
CA ALA A 259 18.16 11.90 -8.73
C ALA A 259 18.18 10.42 -9.14
N SER A 260 18.08 10.16 -10.44
CA SER A 260 18.13 8.81 -11.01
C SER A 260 19.44 8.07 -10.75
N THR A 261 20.54 8.82 -10.52
CA THR A 261 21.85 8.27 -10.19
C THR A 261 22.08 8.08 -8.69
N SER A 262 21.18 8.57 -7.82
CA SER A 262 21.35 8.42 -6.37
C SER A 262 21.22 6.96 -5.95
N THR A 263 22.06 6.55 -5.02
CA THR A 263 22.10 5.19 -4.46
C THR A 263 21.49 5.11 -3.05
N THR A 264 21.28 6.26 -2.41
CA THR A 264 20.68 6.35 -1.08
C THR A 264 19.29 6.96 -1.21
N PRO A 265 18.24 6.29 -0.72
CA PRO A 265 16.88 6.82 -0.79
C PRO A 265 16.63 7.89 0.28
N MET A 266 15.77 8.86 -0.03
CA MET A 266 15.39 9.90 0.93
C MET A 266 14.29 9.39 1.87
N SER A 267 13.45 8.49 1.42
CA SER A 267 12.45 7.81 2.20
C SER A 267 12.28 6.37 1.74
N SER A 268 11.70 5.54 2.59
CA SER A 268 11.38 4.14 2.30
C SER A 268 9.98 3.86 2.83
N VAL A 269 9.04 3.59 1.93
CA VAL A 269 7.64 3.36 2.22
C VAL A 269 7.34 1.87 2.16
N PRO A 270 7.01 1.22 3.29
CA PRO A 270 6.63 -0.18 3.28
C PRO A 270 5.25 -0.34 2.67
N ILE A 271 5.11 -1.31 1.78
CA ILE A 271 3.81 -1.79 1.32
C ILE A 271 3.76 -3.31 1.46
N GLN A 272 2.72 -3.79 2.14
CA GLN A 272 2.43 -5.20 2.26
C GLN A 272 1.00 -5.50 1.86
N PHE A 273 0.82 -6.56 1.06
CA PHE A 273 -0.48 -7.02 0.57
C PHE A 273 -0.38 -8.50 0.19
N MET A 274 -1.50 -9.11 -0.24
CA MET A 274 -1.52 -10.52 -0.61
C MET A 274 -2.15 -10.77 -1.97
N PHE A 275 -1.70 -11.81 -2.65
CA PHE A 275 -2.47 -12.48 -3.69
C PHE A 275 -3.26 -13.65 -3.13
N TYR A 276 -4.41 -13.94 -3.74
CA TYR A 276 -5.20 -15.13 -3.46
C TYR A 276 -5.44 -15.94 -4.73
N GLY A 277 -5.11 -17.23 -4.67
CA GLY A 277 -5.24 -18.14 -5.81
C GLY A 277 -6.69 -18.58 -6.04
N ILE A 278 -7.22 -18.35 -7.24
CA ILE A 278 -8.53 -18.86 -7.68
C ILE A 278 -8.40 -19.86 -8.82
N ALA A 279 -9.34 -20.79 -8.91
CA ALA A 279 -9.45 -21.67 -10.06
C ALA A 279 -9.66 -20.84 -11.34
N ALA A 280 -9.07 -21.28 -12.45
CA ALA A 280 -9.37 -20.70 -13.74
C ALA A 280 -10.88 -20.88 -14.02
N PRO A 281 -11.58 -19.85 -14.53
CA PRO A 281 -13.00 -19.97 -14.87
C PRO A 281 -13.20 -21.11 -15.89
N SER A 282 -14.07 -22.06 -15.58
CA SER A 282 -14.50 -23.07 -16.55
C SER A 282 -15.44 -22.42 -17.58
N GLY A 283 -15.09 -22.48 -18.87
CA GLY A 283 -15.96 -22.03 -19.97
C GLY A 283 -15.53 -20.72 -20.66
N CYS A 284 -14.51 -20.02 -20.18
CA CYS A 284 -13.90 -18.88 -20.87
C CYS A 284 -12.39 -19.13 -21.02
N SER A 285 -11.92 -19.40 -22.24
CA SER A 285 -10.49 -19.62 -22.54
C SER A 285 -9.65 -18.34 -22.49
N THR A 286 -10.29 -17.17 -22.35
CA THR A 286 -9.64 -15.86 -22.34
C THR A 286 -10.06 -15.11 -21.08
N ALA A 287 -9.09 -14.78 -20.22
CA ALA A 287 -9.33 -13.85 -19.12
C ALA A 287 -9.74 -12.48 -19.70
N PRO A 288 -10.71 -11.76 -19.11
CA PRO A 288 -11.01 -10.39 -19.53
C PRO A 288 -9.72 -9.55 -19.42
N SER A 289 -9.25 -9.04 -20.55
CA SER A 289 -8.13 -8.11 -20.60
C SER A 289 -8.67 -6.69 -20.63
N ILE A 290 -8.02 -5.79 -19.89
CA ILE A 290 -8.28 -4.36 -20.07
C ILE A 290 -7.65 -3.98 -21.42
N ILE A 291 -8.48 -3.73 -22.42
CA ILE A 291 -8.04 -3.23 -23.73
C ILE A 291 -7.84 -1.72 -23.58
N GLY A 292 -6.58 -1.30 -23.47
CA GLY A 292 -6.17 0.09 -23.31
C GLY A 292 -4.80 0.20 -22.62
N VAL A 293 -4.04 1.25 -22.92
CA VAL A 293 -2.77 1.54 -22.24
C VAL A 293 -3.09 1.83 -20.76
N ARG A 294 -2.47 1.12 -19.82
CA ARG A 294 -2.29 1.63 -18.45
C ARG A 294 -0.99 2.43 -18.47
N PRO A 295 -1.02 3.77 -18.53
CA PRO A 295 0.21 4.54 -18.42
C PRO A 295 0.69 4.38 -16.98
N ASN A 296 1.84 3.76 -16.80
CA ASN A 296 2.66 3.93 -15.61
C ASN A 296 3.14 5.38 -15.56
N LEU A 297 2.28 6.31 -15.16
CA LEU A 297 2.62 7.71 -14.95
C LEU A 297 1.76 8.20 -13.78
N GLY A 298 2.40 8.88 -12.83
CA GLY A 298 1.85 9.30 -11.53
C GLY A 298 0.34 9.50 -11.50
N VAL A 299 -0.30 8.77 -10.61
CA VAL A 299 -1.75 8.79 -10.44
C VAL A 299 -2.13 10.11 -9.77
N ASN A 300 -2.31 11.17 -10.56
CA ASN A 300 -2.90 12.42 -10.09
C ASN A 300 -4.41 12.24 -9.96
N GLY A 301 -4.85 11.71 -8.82
CA GLY A 301 -6.27 11.70 -8.47
C GLY A 301 -6.75 13.12 -8.18
N MET A 302 -7.76 13.59 -8.89
CA MET A 302 -8.36 14.90 -8.62
C MET A 302 -9.68 14.72 -7.87
N LEU A 303 -9.74 15.26 -6.66
CA LEU A 303 -10.96 15.32 -5.85
C LEU A 303 -11.86 16.44 -6.36
N MET A 304 -13.14 16.14 -6.57
CA MET A 304 -14.15 17.09 -7.01
C MET A 304 -15.47 16.88 -6.27
N ASN A 305 -16.35 17.87 -6.30
CA ASN A 305 -17.73 17.68 -5.86
C ASN A 305 -18.47 16.77 -6.85
N ARG A 306 -19.22 15.82 -6.29
CA ARG A 306 -20.05 14.87 -7.03
C ARG A 306 -21.21 15.63 -7.70
N PRO A 307 -21.42 15.48 -9.03
CA PRO A 307 -22.61 15.97 -9.70
C PRO A 307 -23.88 15.36 -9.10
N SER A 308 -24.92 16.18 -8.94
CA SER A 308 -26.21 15.75 -8.38
C SER A 308 -27.04 14.90 -9.36
N ARG A 309 -26.67 14.84 -10.63
CA ARG A 309 -27.33 14.04 -11.68
C ARG A 309 -26.44 12.89 -12.16
N ASN A 310 -27.03 11.70 -12.28
CA ASN A 310 -26.39 10.57 -12.96
C ASN A 310 -26.30 10.85 -14.46
N GLY A 311 -25.20 10.46 -15.10
CA GLY A 311 -24.96 10.70 -16.53
C GLY A 311 -24.37 12.07 -16.88
N THR A 312 -23.92 12.84 -15.88
CA THR A 312 -23.12 14.04 -16.12
C THR A 312 -21.74 13.65 -16.67
N TYR A 313 -21.35 14.27 -17.78
CA TYR A 313 -20.01 14.14 -18.31
C TYR A 313 -19.09 15.17 -17.69
N VAL A 314 -17.90 14.74 -17.31
CA VAL A 314 -16.79 15.62 -16.92
C VAL A 314 -15.81 15.71 -18.07
N TYR A 315 -15.52 16.92 -18.50
CA TYR A 315 -14.55 17.21 -19.56
C TYR A 315 -13.36 17.94 -18.97
N PHE A 316 -12.18 17.55 -19.42
CA PHE A 316 -10.96 18.30 -19.19
C PHE A 316 -10.57 18.97 -20.48
N ASN A 317 -10.47 20.29 -20.45
CA ASN A 317 -10.22 21.13 -21.60
C ASN A 317 -8.84 21.75 -21.48
N ASP A 318 -8.05 21.66 -22.53
CA ASP A 318 -6.74 22.30 -22.63
C ASP A 318 -6.90 23.66 -23.30
N VAL A 319 -6.71 24.73 -22.52
CA VAL A 319 -6.80 26.12 -22.99
C VAL A 319 -5.73 26.41 -24.02
N THR A 320 -4.53 25.85 -23.83
CA THR A 320 -3.38 26.04 -24.72
C THR A 320 -3.66 25.42 -26.09
N LEU A 321 -4.51 24.41 -26.16
CA LEU A 321 -5.00 23.78 -27.39
C LEU A 321 -6.39 24.29 -27.81
N ASN A 322 -6.67 25.58 -27.66
CA ASN A 322 -7.94 26.20 -28.07
C ASN A 322 -9.19 25.51 -27.46
N ASN A 323 -9.13 25.23 -26.15
CA ASN A 323 -10.17 24.56 -25.37
C ASN A 323 -10.51 23.14 -25.89
N THR A 324 -9.52 22.43 -26.41
CA THR A 324 -9.71 21.04 -26.86
C THR A 324 -9.99 20.14 -25.67
N VAL A 325 -11.03 19.31 -25.77
CA VAL A 325 -11.29 18.24 -24.80
C VAL A 325 -10.19 17.19 -24.89
N VAL A 326 -9.39 17.08 -23.84
CA VAL A 326 -8.31 16.09 -23.74
C VAL A 326 -8.74 14.83 -22.98
N LEU A 327 -9.76 14.93 -22.11
CA LEU A 327 -10.37 13.79 -21.42
C LEU A 327 -11.87 14.00 -21.23
N LYS A 328 -12.60 12.87 -21.22
CA LYS A 328 -14.04 12.82 -20.97
C LYS A 328 -14.37 11.61 -20.09
N TYR A 329 -15.13 11.83 -19.03
CA TYR A 329 -15.62 10.78 -18.12
C TYR A 329 -17.13 10.85 -17.98
N ASP A 330 -17.79 9.70 -18.07
CA ASP A 330 -19.19 9.54 -17.68
C ASP A 330 -19.28 9.27 -16.17
N CYS A 331 -19.88 10.20 -15.44
CA CYS A 331 -20.08 10.11 -13.99
C CYS A 331 -21.25 9.18 -13.59
N GLY A 332 -21.61 8.18 -14.39
CA GLY A 332 -22.41 7.03 -13.97
C GLY A 332 -21.76 5.67 -14.25
N TRP A 333 -20.75 5.61 -15.13
CA TRP A 333 -20.29 4.34 -15.72
C TRP A 333 -18.77 4.23 -15.89
N SER A 334 -18.01 5.29 -15.65
CA SER A 334 -16.56 5.23 -15.84
C SER A 334 -15.86 4.52 -14.66
N PRO A 335 -15.05 3.48 -14.91
CA PRO A 335 -14.30 2.78 -13.86
C PRO A 335 -13.19 3.65 -13.24
N ASN A 336 -12.88 4.79 -13.86
CA ASN A 336 -11.87 5.74 -13.41
C ASN A 336 -12.45 6.81 -12.47
N VAL A 337 -13.72 6.69 -12.08
CA VAL A 337 -14.41 7.61 -11.19
C VAL A 337 -14.80 6.87 -9.91
N ILE A 338 -14.24 7.29 -8.77
CA ILE A 338 -14.59 6.76 -7.44
C ILE A 338 -15.44 7.78 -6.70
N TYR A 339 -16.55 7.36 -6.11
CA TYR A 339 -17.45 8.23 -5.35
C TYR A 339 -17.22 8.08 -3.85
N SER A 340 -17.17 9.20 -3.13
CA SER A 340 -17.15 9.24 -1.67
C SER A 340 -18.09 10.34 -1.17
N GLY A 341 -19.32 9.94 -0.80
CA GLY A 341 -20.36 10.87 -0.35
C GLY A 341 -20.68 11.95 -1.40
N SER A 342 -20.43 13.20 -1.03
CA SER A 342 -20.60 14.41 -1.85
C SER A 342 -19.41 14.70 -2.78
N THR A 343 -18.38 13.86 -2.78
CA THR A 343 -17.19 14.02 -3.60
C THR A 343 -16.98 12.84 -4.54
N MET A 344 -16.17 13.06 -5.57
CA MET A 344 -15.69 12.04 -6.49
C MET A 344 -14.20 12.26 -6.77
N VAL A 345 -13.46 11.18 -6.96
CA VAL A 345 -12.07 11.19 -7.40
C VAL A 345 -12.03 10.66 -8.83
N ILE A 346 -11.46 11.44 -9.74
CA ILE A 346 -11.19 10.99 -11.12
C ILE A 346 -9.72 10.61 -11.23
N TYR A 347 -9.49 9.38 -11.67
CA TYR A 347 -8.20 8.85 -12.05
C TYR A 347 -7.97 9.08 -13.54
N ALA A 348 -7.18 10.11 -13.86
CA ALA A 348 -6.88 10.44 -15.25
C ALA A 348 -5.61 9.74 -15.74
N PRO A 349 -5.70 8.78 -16.69
CA PRO A 349 -4.53 8.21 -17.34
C PRO A 349 -4.02 9.17 -18.43
N PHE A 350 -3.75 10.42 -18.06
CA PHE A 350 -3.34 11.49 -18.97
C PHE A 350 -2.05 12.13 -18.48
N ALA A 351 -1.08 12.23 -19.38
CA ALA A 351 0.15 12.97 -19.13
C ALA A 351 -0.14 14.46 -19.32
N TRP A 352 -0.31 15.18 -18.21
CA TRP A 352 -0.43 16.64 -18.24
C TRP A 352 0.84 17.25 -18.83
N VAL A 353 0.69 18.18 -19.77
CA VAL A 353 1.81 18.84 -20.42
C VAL A 353 2.25 20.02 -19.55
N PRO A 354 3.51 20.06 -19.06
CA PRO A 354 4.00 21.18 -18.28
C PRO A 354 3.86 22.51 -19.06
N GLY A 355 3.34 23.54 -18.39
CA GLY A 355 3.09 24.86 -18.99
C GLY A 355 1.76 25.00 -19.74
N HIS A 356 0.96 23.93 -19.87
CA HIS A 356 -0.41 24.04 -20.36
C HIS A 356 -1.39 24.42 -19.25
N ASN A 357 -2.46 25.12 -19.62
CA ASN A 357 -3.54 25.47 -18.72
C ASN A 357 -4.76 24.59 -18.99
N TYR A 358 -5.32 24.00 -17.93
CA TYR A 358 -6.45 23.10 -18.03
C TYR A 358 -7.61 23.58 -17.17
N PHE A 359 -8.84 23.35 -17.64
CA PHE A 359 -10.05 23.56 -16.85
C PHE A 359 -11.04 22.42 -17.02
N VAL A 360 -11.86 22.24 -15.99
CA VAL A 360 -12.86 21.19 -15.93
C VAL A 360 -14.23 21.79 -16.22
N THR A 361 -14.99 21.15 -17.11
CA THR A 361 -16.41 21.46 -17.31
C THR A 361 -17.29 20.26 -17.04
N PHE A 362 -18.51 20.54 -16.62
CA PHE A 362 -19.55 19.55 -16.41
C PHE A 362 -20.64 19.80 -17.44
N ASP A 363 -21.03 18.75 -18.16
CA ASP A 363 -22.18 18.81 -19.07
C ASP A 363 -23.18 17.73 -18.69
N SER A 364 -24.46 18.08 -18.70
CA SER A 364 -25.53 17.10 -18.68
C SER A 364 -25.86 16.80 -20.13
N GLY A 365 -25.51 15.61 -20.59
CA GLY A 365 -25.96 15.12 -21.90
C GLY A 365 -27.48 15.17 -22.04
#